data_AF-A0A1S3K923-F1
#
_entry.id   AF-A0A1S3K923-F1
#
_cell.length_a   1.000
_cell.length_b   1.000
_cell.length_c   1.000
_cell.angle_alpha   90.00
_cell.angle_beta   90.00
_cell.angle_gamma   90.00
#
_symmetry.space_group_name_H-M   'P 1'
#
loop_
_entity.id
_entity.type
_entity.pdbx_description
1 polymer ?
#
loop_
_entity_poly.entity_id
_entity_poly.type
_entity_poly.pdbx_seq_one_letter_code
_entity_poly.pdbx_strand_id
1 'polypeptide(L)'
;MVKHILMMMSSWAIVCDVWYLPPVKKREDENAIQFANRVKQLIAQAGGLVDLEWDGQLKRTKPKPDMIQKQQQHYSKLLKHD
;
A
#
# COMPACT_ATOMS: atom_id res chain seq x y z
N MET A 1 1.65 32.16 -1.79
CA MET A 1 0.18 32.33 -1.66
C MET A 1 -0.50 32.36 -3.03
N VAL A 2 -0.09 33.24 -3.96
CA VAL A 2 -0.63 33.34 -5.33
C VAL A 2 -0.69 32.01 -6.11
N LYS A 3 0.38 31.19 -6.08
CA LYS A 3 0.42 29.86 -6.73
C LYS A 3 -0.67 28.89 -6.24
N HIS A 4 -0.98 28.92 -4.95
CA HIS A 4 -1.98 28.02 -4.36
C HIS A 4 -3.40 28.45 -4.76
N ILE A 5 -3.68 29.76 -4.75
CA ILE A 5 -4.95 30.32 -5.21
C ILE A 5 -5.17 29.99 -6.69
N LEU A 6 -4.16 30.18 -7.54
CA LEU A 6 -4.22 29.80 -8.95
C LEU A 6 -4.52 28.31 -9.16
N MET A 7 -3.87 27.41 -8.41
CA MET A 7 -4.17 25.97 -8.47
C MET A 7 -5.60 25.64 -8.05
N MET A 8 -6.13 26.31 -7.02
CA MET A 8 -7.53 26.11 -6.62
C MET A 8 -8.51 26.64 -7.67
N MET A 9 -8.22 27.80 -8.27
CA MET A 9 -9.04 28.39 -9.32
C MET A 9 -9.03 27.57 -10.62
N SER A 10 -7.92 26.88 -10.92
CA SER A 10 -7.79 26.02 -12.11
C SER A 10 -8.18 24.56 -11.88
N SER A 11 -8.36 24.13 -10.62
CA SER A 11 -8.85 22.80 -10.27
C SER A 11 -10.38 22.78 -10.30
N TRP A 12 -10.94 22.65 -11.51
CA TRP A 12 -12.38 22.83 -11.76
C TRP A 12 -13.25 21.59 -11.45
N ALA A 13 -12.66 20.40 -11.45
CA ALA A 13 -13.34 19.17 -11.10
C ALA A 13 -12.35 18.10 -10.63
N ILE A 14 -12.83 17.21 -9.77
CA ILE A 14 -12.12 15.99 -9.38
C ILE A 14 -12.89 14.83 -10.00
N VAL A 15 -12.24 14.07 -10.87
CA VAL A 15 -12.77 12.83 -11.42
C VAL A 15 -12.12 11.68 -10.66
N CYS A 16 -12.92 10.90 -9.95
CA CYS A 16 -12.47 9.73 -9.19
C CYS A 16 -13.27 8.51 -9.60
N ASP A 17 -12.56 7.41 -9.81
CA ASP A 17 -13.18 6.09 -9.87
C ASP A 17 -13.47 5.62 -8.44
N VAL A 18 -14.72 5.21 -8.19
CA VAL A 18 -15.19 4.78 -6.87
C VAL A 18 -15.68 3.34 -6.96
N TRP A 19 -15.11 2.47 -6.13
CA TRP A 19 -15.49 1.07 -6.02
C TRP A 19 -16.16 0.78 -4.68
N TYR A 20 -17.36 0.19 -4.72
CA TYR A 20 -18.02 -0.34 -3.54
C TYR A 20 -17.74 -1.84 -3.45
N LEU A 21 -17.05 -2.26 -2.41
CA LEU A 21 -16.79 -3.68 -2.15
C LEU A 21 -17.78 -4.23 -1.13
N PRO A 22 -18.20 -5.50 -1.25
CA PRO A 22 -18.97 -6.17 -0.21
C PRO A 22 -18.24 -6.18 1.15
N PRO A 23 -18.98 -6.16 2.27
CA PRO A 23 -18.38 -6.20 3.59
C PRO A 23 -17.63 -7.52 3.80
N VAL A 24 -16.38 -7.43 4.20
CA VAL A 24 -15.52 -8.58 4.42
C VAL A 24 -15.51 -8.91 5.91
N LYS A 25 -15.94 -10.13 6.27
CA LYS A 25 -15.89 -10.62 7.66
C LYS A 25 -14.59 -11.36 7.92
N LYS A 26 -14.16 -11.31 9.19
CA LYS A 26 -13.03 -12.10 9.68
C LYS A 26 -13.41 -13.58 9.72
N ARG A 27 -12.56 -14.45 9.17
CA ARG A 27 -12.68 -15.91 9.21
C ARG A 27 -12.18 -16.45 10.56
N GLU A 28 -12.57 -17.66 10.90
CA GLU A 28 -12.18 -18.29 12.17
C GLU A 28 -10.69 -18.68 12.20
N ASP A 29 -10.12 -19.00 11.05
CA ASP A 29 -8.75 -19.47 10.86
C ASP A 29 -7.71 -18.35 10.65
N GLU A 30 -8.13 -17.08 10.58
CA GLU A 30 -7.23 -15.96 10.33
C GLU A 30 -6.96 -15.08 11.57
N ASN A 31 -5.73 -14.61 11.72
CA ASN A 31 -5.38 -13.56 12.69
C ASN A 31 -5.80 -12.17 12.17
N ALA A 32 -5.88 -11.17 13.06
CA ALA A 32 -6.18 -9.78 12.72
C ALA A 32 -5.26 -9.20 11.62
N ILE A 33 -3.96 -9.56 11.64
CA ILE A 33 -3.00 -9.12 10.61
C ILE A 33 -3.31 -9.76 9.25
N GLN A 34 -3.60 -11.06 9.23
CA GLN A 34 -3.95 -11.79 8.00
C GLN A 34 -5.26 -11.27 7.41
N PHE A 35 -6.25 -11.00 8.25
CA PHE A 35 -7.50 -10.37 7.86
C PHE A 35 -7.27 -9.00 7.21
N ALA A 36 -6.48 -8.13 7.86
CA ALA A 36 -6.17 -6.80 7.33
C ALA A 36 -5.45 -6.87 5.97
N ASN A 37 -4.49 -7.78 5.82
CA ASN A 37 -3.78 -8.00 4.56
C ASN A 37 -4.71 -8.51 3.46
N ARG A 38 -5.64 -9.41 3.78
CA ARG A 38 -6.63 -9.91 2.82
C ARG A 38 -7.60 -8.81 2.35
N VAL A 39 -8.08 -7.97 3.27
CA VAL A 39 -8.92 -6.82 2.92
C VAL A 39 -8.15 -5.82 2.05
N LYS A 40 -6.90 -5.54 2.40
CA LYS A 40 -6.01 -4.68 1.61
C LYS A 40 -5.81 -5.22 0.19
N GLN A 41 -5.60 -6.52 0.04
CA GLN A 41 -5.48 -7.18 -1.27
C GLN A 41 -6.73 -7.00 -2.12
N LEU A 42 -7.92 -7.18 -1.54
CA LEU A 42 -9.18 -6.99 -2.26
C LEU A 42 -9.34 -5.54 -2.75
N ILE A 43 -8.97 -4.56 -1.92
CA ILE A 43 -9.00 -3.14 -2.29
C ILE A 43 -7.98 -2.85 -3.40
N ALA A 44 -6.77 -3.40 -3.29
CA ALA A 44 -5.72 -3.22 -4.29
C ALA A 44 -6.14 -3.79 -5.64
N GLN A 45 -6.72 -4.99 -5.66
CA GLN A 45 -7.26 -5.60 -6.87
C GLN A 45 -8.38 -4.77 -7.50
N ALA A 46 -9.33 -4.27 -6.70
CA ALA A 46 -10.41 -3.42 -7.21
C ALA A 46 -9.89 -2.12 -7.84
N GLY A 47 -8.86 -1.51 -7.25
CA GLY A 47 -8.24 -0.29 -7.76
C GLY A 47 -7.12 -0.51 -8.79
N GLY A 48 -6.83 -1.74 -9.20
CA GLY A 48 -5.71 -2.05 -10.11
C GLY A 48 -4.33 -1.72 -9.54
N LEU A 49 -4.19 -1.71 -8.21
CA LEU A 49 -2.97 -1.37 -7.49
C LEU A 49 -2.14 -2.63 -7.17
N VAL A 50 -0.83 -2.46 -7.08
CA VAL A 50 0.07 -3.50 -6.59
C VAL A 50 -0.07 -3.60 -5.06
N ASP A 51 -0.37 -4.80 -4.55
CA ASP A 51 -0.33 -5.04 -3.11
C ASP A 51 1.12 -5.09 -2.64
N LEU A 52 1.46 -4.17 -1.74
CA LEU A 52 2.81 -3.99 -1.21
C LEU A 52 2.82 -4.36 0.26
N GLU A 53 3.80 -5.12 0.74
CA GLU A 53 3.86 -5.50 2.17
C GLU A 53 4.10 -4.33 3.12
N TRP A 54 4.63 -3.21 2.60
CA TRP A 54 5.00 -2.06 3.39
C TRP A 54 3.82 -1.12 3.67
N ASP A 55 3.82 -0.51 4.84
CA ASP A 55 2.83 0.48 5.25
C ASP A 55 3.17 1.89 4.75
N GLY A 56 2.22 2.82 4.88
CA GLY A 56 2.44 4.22 4.53
C GLY A 56 3.40 4.95 5.48
N GLN A 57 3.77 4.36 6.63
CA GLN A 57 4.63 4.99 7.62
C GLN A 57 6.08 5.08 7.14
N LEU A 58 6.47 4.21 6.20
CA LEU A 58 7.75 4.28 5.52
C LEU A 58 7.97 5.56 4.69
N LYS A 59 6.90 6.31 4.39
CA LYS A 59 7.02 7.67 3.80
C LYS A 59 7.47 8.71 4.83
N ARG A 60 7.32 8.43 6.12
CA ARG A 60 7.57 9.35 7.23
C ARG A 60 8.79 8.96 8.06
N THR A 61 9.08 7.67 8.17
CA THR A 61 10.19 7.14 8.97
C THR A 61 11.00 6.12 8.20
N LYS A 62 12.29 5.98 8.55
CA LYS A 62 13.14 4.93 7.97
C LYS A 62 12.62 3.53 8.33
N PRO A 63 12.82 2.53 7.44
CA PRO A 63 12.48 1.15 7.75
C PRO A 63 13.22 0.64 8.98
N LYS A 64 12.60 -0.29 9.71
CA LYS A 64 13.26 -0.99 10.82
C LYS A 64 14.47 -1.78 10.29
N PRO A 65 15.58 -1.87 11.04
CA PRO A 65 16.77 -2.62 10.63
C PRO A 65 16.47 -4.06 10.20
N ASP A 66 15.59 -4.76 10.91
CA ASP A 66 15.22 -6.15 10.61
C ASP A 66 14.61 -6.31 9.20
N MET A 67 13.83 -5.33 8.75
CA MET A 67 13.21 -5.33 7.42
C MET A 67 14.26 -5.13 6.33
N ILE A 68 15.22 -4.24 6.58
CA ILE A 68 16.36 -4.00 5.68
C ILE A 68 17.18 -5.30 5.55
N GLN A 69 17.48 -5.96 6.67
CA GLN A 69 18.26 -7.19 6.68
C GLN A 69 17.54 -8.33 5.94
N LYS A 70 16.23 -8.49 6.11
CA LYS A 70 15.44 -9.46 5.34
C LYS A 70 15.53 -9.21 3.83
N GLN A 71 15.40 -7.96 3.40
CA GLN A 71 15.51 -7.60 1.99
C GLN A 71 16.92 -7.86 1.44
N GLN A 72 17.96 -7.54 2.22
CA GLN A 72 19.35 -7.82 1.87
C GLN A 72 19.62 -9.32 1.73
N GLN A 73 19.05 -10.16 2.61
CA GLN A 73 19.16 -11.62 2.49
C GLN A 73 18.49 -12.13 1.21
N HIS A 74 17.33 -11.58 0.83
CA HIS A 74 16.65 -11.94 -0.41
C HIS A 74 17.52 -11.59 -1.63
N TYR A 75 18.04 -10.36 -1.71
CA TYR A 75 18.96 -9.96 -2.78
C TYR A 75 20.25 -10.78 -2.80
N SER A 76 20.81 -11.11 -1.64
CA SER A 76 22.01 -11.95 -1.57
C SER A 76 21.78 -13.33 -2.17
N LYS A 77 20.57 -13.90 -2.05
CA LYS A 77 20.24 -15.18 -2.69
C LYS A 77 20.10 -15.06 -4.20
N LEU A 78 19.53 -13.96 -4.70
CA LEU A 78 19.44 -13.68 -6.14
C LEU A 78 20.83 -13.55 -6.78
N LEU A 79 21.74 -12.82 -6.13
CA LEU A 79 23.09 -12.57 -6.64
C LEU A 79 24.03 -13.78 -6.61
N LYS A 80 23.72 -14.81 -5.83
CA LYS A 80 24.54 -16.04 -5.71
C LYS A 80 24.20 -17.11 -6.74
N HIS A 81 23.17 -16.88 -7.55
CA HIS A 81 22.69 -17.83 -8.54
C HIS A 81 23.14 -17.49 -9.98
N ASP A 82 24.02 -16.49 -10.11
CA ASP A 82 24.87 -16.19 -11.27
C ASP A 82 26.32 -16.65 -10.99
#